data_AF-A0A1M7G6K6-F1
#
_entry.id   AF-A0A1M7G6K6-F1
#
_cell.length_a   1.000
_cell.length_b   1.000
_cell.length_c   1.000
_cell.angle_alpha   90.00
_cell.angle_beta   90.00
_cell.angle_gamma   90.00
#
_symmetry.space_group_name_H-M   'P 1'
#
loop_
_entity.id
_entity.type
_entity.pdbx_description
1 polymer ?
#
loop_
_entity_poly.entity_id
_entity_poly.type
_entity_poly.pdbx_seq_one_letter_code
_entity_poly.pdbx_strand_id
1 'polypeptide(L)'
;MLNYIWGFLIIAGIVVGVFTGNIANVSEAALSSSKEAVTLCITMLGIMALWTGIMQIARATGLIATLTRGLLPIIRLLFPDLPKGHVVNEYIASNMIANILGLGWAATPMGACRVIMTKAGYSIE
;
A
#
# COMPACT_ATOMS: atom_id res chain seq x y z
N MET A 1 8.66 -11.92 15.80
CA MET A 1 7.69 -11.84 16.91
C MET A 1 6.25 -12.09 16.49
N LEU A 2 5.70 -11.39 15.49
CA LEU A 2 4.28 -11.49 15.12
C LEU A 2 3.82 -12.91 14.70
N ASN A 3 4.66 -13.67 14.01
CA ASN A 3 4.34 -15.04 13.58
C ASN A 3 4.05 -15.98 14.77
N TYR A 4 4.74 -15.77 15.90
CA TYR A 4 4.50 -16.56 17.11
C TYR A 4 3.16 -16.22 17.77
N ILE A 5 2.74 -14.95 17.72
CA ILE A 5 1.46 -14.48 18.28
C ILE A 5 0.30 -15.08 17.49
N TRP A 6 0.36 -15.03 16.15
CA TRP A 6 -0.66 -15.64 15.29
C TRP A 6 -0.75 -17.16 15.48
N GLY A 7 0.40 -17.83 15.53
CA GLY A 7 0.44 -19.28 15.79
C GLY A 7 -0.19 -19.64 17.13
N PHE A 8 0.12 -18.89 18.19
CA PHE A 8 -0.48 -19.10 19.51
C PHE A 8 -2.00 -18.89 19.51
N LEU A 9 -2.50 -17.83 18.86
CA LEU A 9 -3.93 -17.54 18.75
C LEU A 9 -4.70 -18.66 18.02
N ILE A 10 -4.15 -19.17 16.92
CA ILE A 10 -4.77 -20.27 16.17
C ILE A 10 -4.83 -21.53 17.01
N ILE A 11 -3.73 -21.90 17.68
CA ILE A 11 -3.68 -23.08 18.54
C ILE A 11 -4.65 -22.94 19.70
N ALA A 12 -4.69 -21.78 20.38
CA ALA A 12 -5.61 -21.52 21.47
C ALA A 12 -7.08 -21.62 21.01
N GLY A 13 -7.41 -21.08 19.83
CA GLY A 13 -8.75 -21.16 19.26
C GLY A 13 -9.19 -22.60 18.96
N ILE A 14 -8.29 -23.43 18.42
CA ILE A 14 -8.55 -24.85 18.16
C ILE A 14 -8.77 -25.60 19.49
N VAL A 15 -7.93 -25.36 20.50
CA VAL A 15 -8.05 -25.98 21.82
C VAL A 15 -9.40 -25.65 22.47
N VAL A 16 -9.81 -24.38 22.48
CA VAL A 16 -11.13 -23.97 23.00
C VAL A 16 -12.29 -24.60 22.22
N GLY A 17 -12.16 -24.70 20.89
CA GLY A 17 -13.15 -25.35 20.03
C GLY A 17 -13.32 -26.83 20.31
N VAL A 18 -12.23 -27.54 20.63
CA VAL A 18 -12.24 -28.95 21.07
C VAL A 18 -12.95 -29.08 22.42
N PHE A 19 -12.58 -28.27 23.41
CA PHE A 19 -13.15 -28.34 24.77
C PHE A 19 -14.63 -27.96 24.84
N THR A 20 -15.10 -27.10 23.93
CA THR A 20 -16.50 -26.67 23.87
C THR A 20 -17.36 -27.59 22.99
N GLY A 21 -16.76 -28.61 22.36
CA GLY A 21 -17.44 -29.53 21.43
C GLY A 21 -17.88 -28.90 20.11
N ASN A 22 -17.41 -27.69 19.82
CA ASN A 22 -17.88 -26.84 18.72
C ASN A 22 -16.89 -26.79 17.54
N ILE A 23 -16.23 -27.93 17.28
CA ILE A 23 -15.14 -28.05 16.32
C ILE A 23 -15.61 -27.85 14.86
N ALA A 24 -16.89 -28.15 14.60
CA ALA A 24 -17.54 -27.90 13.33
C ALA A 24 -17.61 -26.40 13.03
N ASN A 25 -17.99 -25.57 14.00
CA ASN A 25 -18.04 -24.12 13.83
C ASN A 25 -16.64 -23.51 13.63
N VAL A 26 -15.60 -24.07 14.25
CA VAL A 26 -14.21 -23.63 14.00
C VAL A 26 -13.78 -23.92 12.55
N SER A 27 -14.13 -25.10 12.04
CA SER A 27 -13.81 -25.51 10.66
C SER A 27 -14.61 -24.69 9.65
N GLU A 28 -15.89 -24.45 9.91
CA GLU A 28 -16.76 -23.63 9.07
C GLU A 28 -16.34 -22.15 9.06
N ALA A 29 -15.96 -21.60 10.22
CA ALA A 29 -15.39 -20.26 10.30
C ALA A 29 -14.09 -20.13 9.49
N ALA A 30 -13.18 -21.11 9.58
CA ALA A 30 -11.94 -21.11 8.81
C ALA A 30 -12.21 -21.13 7.29
N LEU A 31 -13.16 -21.94 6.83
CA LEU A 31 -13.56 -22.01 5.42
C LEU A 31 -14.25 -20.72 4.96
N SER A 32 -15.16 -20.18 5.77
CA SER A 32 -15.87 -18.93 5.48
C SER A 32 -14.90 -17.76 5.37
N SER A 33 -13.99 -17.60 6.34
CA SER A 33 -12.95 -16.57 6.31
C SER A 33 -12.02 -16.72 5.10
N SER A 34 -11.71 -17.95 4.68
CA SER A 34 -10.91 -18.19 3.47
C SER A 34 -11.64 -17.70 2.21
N LYS A 35 -12.94 -17.96 2.10
CA LYS A 35 -13.76 -17.49 0.98
C LYS A 35 -13.91 -15.97 0.96
N GLU A 36 -14.10 -15.36 2.12
CA GLU A 36 -14.17 -13.91 2.28
C GLU A 36 -12.83 -13.26 1.88
N ALA A 37 -11.71 -13.83 2.33
CA ALA A 37 -10.38 -13.36 1.95
C ALA A 37 -10.15 -13.40 0.44
N VAL A 38 -10.51 -14.50 -0.23
CA VAL A 38 -10.40 -14.60 -1.70
C VAL A 38 -11.28 -13.57 -2.40
N THR A 39 -12.51 -13.39 -1.94
CA THR A 39 -13.44 -12.39 -2.49
C THR A 39 -12.85 -10.98 -2.36
N LEU A 40 -12.33 -10.65 -1.18
CA LEU A 40 -11.66 -9.38 -0.92
C LEU A 40 -10.44 -9.18 -1.83
N CYS A 41 -9.61 -10.21 -2.00
CA CYS A 41 -8.45 -10.14 -2.90
C CYS A 41 -8.87 -9.84 -4.35
N ILE A 42 -9.93 -10.47 -4.86
CA ILE A 42 -10.43 -10.23 -6.21
C ILE A 42 -10.97 -8.80 -6.35
N THR A 43 -11.75 -8.33 -5.37
CA THR A 43 -12.27 -6.96 -5.36
C THR A 43 -11.14 -5.93 -5.32
N MET A 44 -10.14 -6.14 -4.47
CA MET A 44 -8.96 -5.28 -4.37
C MET A 44 -8.14 -5.29 -5.66
N LEU A 45 -7.98 -6.45 -6.30
CA LEU A 45 -7.28 -6.56 -7.58
C LEU A 45 -7.96 -5.70 -8.65
N GLY A 46 -9.29 -5.81 -8.80
CA GLY A 46 -10.04 -5.04 -9.80
C GLY A 46 -9.91 -3.52 -9.59
N ILE A 47 -10.05 -3.08 -8.34
CA ILE A 47 -9.91 -1.67 -7.97
C ILE A 47 -8.48 -1.18 -8.24
N MET A 48 -7.46 -1.93 -7.79
CA MET A 48 -6.06 -1.57 -8.01
C MET A 48 -5.69 -1.55 -9.50
N ALA A 49 -6.17 -2.50 -10.30
CA ALA A 49 -5.92 -2.54 -11.75
C ALA A 49 -6.51 -1.32 -12.46
N LEU A 50 -7.75 -0.93 -12.13
CA LEU A 50 -8.38 0.27 -12.67
C LEU A 50 -7.55 1.52 -12.36
N TRP A 51 -7.21 1.71 -11.10
CA TRP A 51 -6.52 2.91 -10.65
C TRP A 51 -5.07 2.99 -11.12
N THR A 52 -4.35 1.87 -11.13
CA THR A 52 -2.99 1.81 -11.69
C THR A 52 -3.01 2.10 -13.19
N GLY A 53 -4.02 1.62 -13.93
CA GLY A 53 -4.25 1.98 -15.33
C GLY A 53 -4.46 3.48 -15.55
N ILE A 54 -5.36 4.11 -14.78
CA ILE A 54 -5.59 5.57 -14.83
C ILE A 54 -4.30 6.33 -14.52
N MET A 55 -3.55 5.89 -13.51
CA MET A 55 -2.28 6.52 -13.14
C MET A 55 -1.22 6.40 -14.23
N GLN A 56 -1.16 5.28 -14.95
CA GLN A 56 -0.26 5.13 -16.11
C GLN A 56 -0.62 6.08 -17.24
N ILE A 57 -1.92 6.28 -17.51
CA ILE A 57 -2.38 7.27 -18.51
C ILE A 57 -2.01 8.70 -18.07
N ALA A 58 -2.18 9.03 -16.78
CA ALA A 58 -1.79 10.33 -16.23
C ALA A 58 -0.27 10.57 -16.26
N ARG A 59 0.55 9.51 -16.12
CA ARG A 59 2.00 9.58 -16.31
C ARG A 59 2.36 9.77 -17.78
N ALA A 60 1.77 9.00 -18.69
CA ALA A 60 2.04 9.05 -20.13
C ALA A 60 1.70 10.42 -20.75
N THR A 61 0.65 11.07 -20.24
CA THR A 61 0.23 12.42 -20.68
C THR A 61 1.04 13.56 -20.04
N GLY A 62 1.97 13.26 -19.13
CA GLY A 62 2.74 14.27 -18.39
C GLY A 62 1.94 15.05 -17.35
N LEU A 63 0.67 14.68 -17.10
CA LEU A 63 -0.20 15.35 -16.12
C LEU A 63 0.38 15.28 -14.71
N ILE A 64 1.00 14.14 -14.35
CA ILE A 64 1.69 13.96 -13.06
C ILE A 64 2.87 14.94 -12.92
N ALA A 65 3.64 15.19 -13.98
CA ALA A 65 4.77 16.13 -13.95
C ALA A 65 4.27 17.58 -13.77
N THR A 66 3.17 17.94 -14.42
CA THR A 66 2.53 19.26 -14.28
C THR A 66 1.97 19.46 -12.86
N LEU A 67 1.26 18.48 -12.31
CA LEU A 67 0.75 18.51 -10.94
C LEU A 67 1.88 18.58 -9.91
N THR A 68 2.98 17.87 -10.15
CA THR A 68 4.18 17.91 -9.32
C THR A 68 4.80 19.30 -9.29
N ARG A 69 4.90 19.99 -10.44
CA ARG A 69 5.36 21.38 -10.49
C ARG A 69 4.43 22.33 -9.73
N GLY A 70 3.11 22.07 -9.74
CA GLY A 70 2.14 22.82 -8.94
C GLY A 70 2.23 22.55 -7.44
N LEU A 71 2.62 21.33 -7.03
CA LEU A 71 2.82 20.95 -5.63
C LEU A 71 4.20 21.33 -5.08
N LEU A 72 5.18 21.62 -5.94
CA LEU A 72 6.52 22.06 -5.53
C LEU A 72 6.53 23.20 -4.48
N PRO A 73 5.71 24.27 -4.55
CA PRO A 73 5.66 25.29 -3.50
C PRO A 73 5.21 24.74 -2.13
N ILE A 74 4.26 23.79 -2.12
CA ILE A 74 3.78 23.15 -0.89
C ILE A 74 4.84 22.21 -0.32
N ILE A 75 5.52 21.44 -1.17
CA ILE A 75 6.62 20.56 -0.76
C ILE A 75 7.79 21.36 -0.20
N ARG A 76 8.13 22.51 -0.81
CA ARG A 76 9.17 23.40 -0.28
C ARG A 76 8.80 24.03 1.07
N LEU A 77 7.52 24.25 1.33
CA LEU A 77 7.06 24.74 2.64
C LEU A 77 7.17 23.64 3.71
N LEU A 78 6.79 22.41 3.38
CA LEU A 78 6.83 21.25 4.29
C LEU A 78 8.26 20.69 4.50
N PHE A 79 9.11 20.77 3.48
CA PHE A 79 10.47 20.23 3.47
C PHE A 79 11.47 21.26 2.92
N PRO A 80 11.84 22.26 3.72
CA PRO A 80 12.73 23.35 3.30
C PRO A 80 14.18 22.90 3.01
N ASP A 81 14.64 21.79 3.61
CA ASP A 81 16.01 21.26 3.44
C ASP A 81 16.24 20.46 2.14
N LEU A 82 15.20 20.25 1.31
CA LEU A 82 15.32 19.44 0.09
C LEU A 82 16.00 20.20 -1.07
N PRO A 83 17.06 19.64 -1.69
CA PRO A 83 17.70 20.25 -2.85
C PRO A 83 16.74 20.39 -4.04
N LYS A 84 16.81 21.54 -4.71
CA LYS A 84 15.95 21.89 -5.85
C LYS A 84 16.26 20.98 -7.03
N GLY A 85 15.23 20.32 -7.57
CA GLY A 85 15.36 19.46 -8.76
C GLY A 85 15.80 18.03 -8.47
N HIS A 86 15.95 17.65 -7.21
CA HIS A 86 16.22 16.26 -6.85
C HIS A 86 14.97 15.40 -7.08
N VAL A 87 15.18 14.17 -7.56
CA VAL A 87 14.12 13.18 -7.88
C VAL A 87 13.17 12.93 -6.69
N VAL A 88 13.62 13.21 -5.47
CA VAL A 88 12.84 13.14 -4.22
C VAL A 88 11.57 14.00 -4.25
N ASN A 89 11.61 15.16 -4.91
CA ASN A 89 10.44 16.04 -5.01
C ASN A 89 9.30 15.39 -5.82
N GLU A 90 9.64 14.61 -6.86
CA GLU A 90 8.66 13.91 -7.69
C GLU A 90 8.03 12.73 -6.94
N TYR A 91 8.77 12.06 -6.05
CA TYR A 91 8.21 10.99 -5.21
C TYR A 91 7.25 11.50 -4.15
N ILE A 92 7.59 12.60 -3.47
CA ILE A 92 6.70 13.20 -2.47
C ILE A 92 5.44 13.72 -3.16
N ALA A 93 5.56 14.41 -4.29
CA ALA A 93 4.42 14.85 -5.07
C ALA A 93 3.57 13.68 -5.56
N SER A 94 4.19 12.61 -6.09
CA SER A 94 3.48 11.41 -6.52
C SER A 94 2.75 10.71 -5.37
N ASN A 95 3.31 10.72 -4.16
CA ASN A 95 2.66 10.17 -2.96
C ASN A 95 1.48 11.03 -2.51
N MET A 96 1.63 12.36 -2.52
CA MET A 96 0.55 13.30 -2.21
C MET A 96 -0.58 13.21 -3.24
N ILE A 97 -0.25 13.13 -4.53
CA ILE A 97 -1.22 12.92 -5.61
C ILE A 97 -1.93 11.58 -5.44
N ALA A 98 -1.21 10.50 -5.09
CA ALA A 98 -1.83 9.21 -4.81
C ALA A 98 -2.79 9.28 -3.61
N ASN A 99 -2.45 10.00 -2.54
CA ASN A 99 -3.36 10.24 -1.43
C ASN A 99 -4.59 11.08 -1.83
N ILE A 100 -4.41 12.14 -2.61
CA ILE A 100 -5.51 13.00 -3.11
C ILE A 100 -6.46 12.22 -4.03
N LEU A 101 -5.94 11.29 -4.83
CA LEU A 101 -6.72 10.44 -5.73
C LEU A 101 -7.38 9.24 -5.01
N GLY A 102 -7.27 9.14 -3.68
CA GLY A 102 -7.85 8.03 -2.91
C GLY A 102 -7.06 6.71 -3.01
N LEU A 103 -5.85 6.76 -3.55
CA LEU A 103 -4.92 5.63 -3.71
C LEU A 103 -3.99 5.48 -2.51
N GLY A 104 -4.46 5.75 -1.29
CA GLY A 104 -3.64 5.68 -0.07
C GLY A 104 -2.94 4.32 0.10
N TRP A 105 -3.56 3.23 -0.37
CA TRP A 105 -3.00 1.88 -0.38
C TRP A 105 -1.87 1.68 -1.41
N ALA A 106 -1.87 2.42 -2.52
CA ALA A 106 -0.81 2.42 -3.54
C ALA A 106 0.23 3.54 -3.33
N ALA A 107 -0.07 4.51 -2.46
CA ALA A 107 0.81 5.64 -2.16
C ALA A 107 2.09 5.19 -1.42
N THR A 108 1.95 4.23 -0.49
CA THR A 108 3.03 3.78 0.40
C THR A 108 4.15 3.03 -0.33
N PRO A 109 3.89 2.07 -1.26
CA PRO A 109 4.94 1.42 -2.04
C PRO A 109 5.68 2.41 -2.94
N MET A 110 4.97 3.35 -3.58
CA MET A 110 5.60 4.29 -4.53
C MET A 110 6.48 5.35 -3.86
N GLY A 111 6.08 5.85 -2.68
CA GLY A 111 6.85 6.84 -1.93
C GLY A 111 8.01 6.23 -1.14
N ALA A 112 7.77 5.13 -0.43
CA ALA A 112 8.77 4.53 0.46
C ALA A 112 9.87 3.78 -0.30
N CYS A 113 9.52 3.00 -1.34
CA CYS A 113 10.47 2.13 -2.02
C CYS A 113 11.61 2.93 -2.66
N ARG A 114 11.32 4.06 -3.32
CA ARG A 114 12.37 4.82 -4.00
C ARG A 114 13.16 5.76 -3.08
N VAL A 115 12.57 6.26 -1.99
CA VAL A 115 13.32 7.00 -0.96
C VAL A 115 14.33 6.08 -0.26
N ILE A 116 13.95 4.82 -0.02
CA ILE A 116 14.87 3.79 0.51
C ILE A 116 15.96 3.45 -0.53
N MET A 117 15.62 3.27 -1.80
CA MET A 117 16.61 3.02 -2.87
C MET A 117 17.59 4.18 -3.06
N THR A 118 17.12 5.43 -2.94
CA THR A 118 17.97 6.63 -3.06
C THR A 118 18.93 6.75 -1.86
N LYS A 119 18.46 6.42 -0.64
CA LYS A 119 19.35 6.32 0.54
C LYS A 119 20.30 5.12 0.50
N ALA A 120 19.94 4.05 -0.21
CA ALA A 120 20.75 2.86 -0.38
C ALA A 120 21.81 2.96 -1.49
N GLY A 121 21.96 4.12 -2.15
CA GLY A 121 22.97 4.33 -3.19
C GLY A 121 22.69 3.61 -4.51
N TYR A 122 21.48 3.09 -4.72
CA TYR A 122 21.10 2.49 -5.98
C TYR A 122 20.79 3.58 -7.01
N SER A 123 21.66 3.72 -8.02
CA SER A 123 21.38 4.48 -9.24
C SER A 123 20.29 3.74 -9.99
N ILE A 124 19.10 4.32 -10.07
CA ILE A 124 18.02 3.79 -10.88
C ILE A 124 17.91 4.72 -12.08
N GLU A 125 18.50 4.29 -13.21
CA GLU A 125 18.12 4.74 -14.55
C GLU A 125 16.63 4.47 -14.80
#